data_AF-A0A2H0WTT8-F1
#
_entry.id   AF-A0A2H0WTT8-F1
#
_cell.length_a   1.000
_cell.length_b   1.000
_cell.length_c   1.000
_cell.angle_alpha   90.00
_cell.angle_beta   90.00
_cell.angle_gamma   90.00
#
_symmetry.space_group_name_H-M   'P 1'
#
loop_
_entity.id
_entity.type
_entity.pdbx_description
1 polymer ?
#
loop_
_entity_poly.entity_id
_entity_poly.type
_entity_poly.pdbx_seq_one_letter_code
_entity_poly.pdbx_strand_id
1 'polypeptide(L)'
;MLRMERGSRRDNRPVLKSLYNLLFKELYFFVTFFIGIGELTKKIIISILRLVLVPLRVLSKVERGIFKCFPKITKIFSHGKKSFLKYLLAAKNNFSLWKKQAVSRVSIVLTKLKNGYLPKRKRKTRKVRVGKRVRPLEHISLKLRFFFLGCLLTLTGFFSYQSYAFVTNLPSPNTIGKVNYSLSTHIFDRSGNLLYEIYRDQNRTPVKLKDLPSSVAQATIAIEDKDFYHHQGVSLVSGIFRAVREIVVKRSLQGGSTITQQLVKSALLTPERTLQRKIKEIILAVWTERIFTKDQILEMYLNQVPYGGSSYGIEEASRTYFGKHAKDLTLEESSLLAGLPQAPSLYSPFVNPDAAVARRNDVLKNMRDLKYITPGVYGKTRQKKLTVIPPKTGIKAPHFVFFVKSLLEEVYGIKEVEEGGLNVTTTLDLGIQEKAEEILKEELEKVKGLNVTNGAILVTRPPTGEILAMVGSADYFATPSGAFNVTTALRQPG
;
A
#
# COMPACT_ATOMS: atom_id res chain seq x y z
N MET A 1 -39.74 -37.52 -76.69
CA MET A 1 -38.48 -38.22 -76.98
C MET A 1 -37.52 -37.90 -75.83
N LEU A 2 -37.48 -38.75 -74.80
CA LEU A 2 -36.28 -39.51 -74.36
C LEU A 2 -35.31 -38.65 -73.51
N ARG A 3 -34.71 -39.08 -72.39
CA ARG A 3 -34.76 -40.28 -71.55
C ARG A 3 -33.84 -39.95 -70.34
N MET A 4 -34.22 -40.44 -69.15
CA MET A 4 -33.38 -40.91 -68.04
C MET A 4 -31.95 -40.37 -67.84
N GLU A 5 -31.67 -39.88 -66.62
CA GLU A 5 -30.48 -40.31 -65.88
C GLU A 5 -30.83 -40.59 -64.40
N ARG A 6 -30.64 -41.86 -64.01
CA ARG A 6 -30.74 -42.34 -62.62
C ARG A 6 -29.43 -42.00 -61.91
N GLY A 7 -29.46 -40.98 -61.05
CA GLY A 7 -28.39 -40.75 -60.07
C GLY A 7 -28.42 -41.81 -58.96
N SER A 8 -27.40 -42.66 -58.95
CA SER A 8 -27.12 -43.67 -57.91
C SER A 8 -27.14 -43.05 -56.51
N ARG A 9 -28.11 -43.46 -55.67
CA ARG A 9 -28.06 -43.21 -54.21
C ARG A 9 -26.92 -44.06 -53.63
N ARG A 10 -25.73 -43.47 -53.46
CA ARG A 10 -24.67 -44.08 -52.65
C ARG A 10 -25.18 -44.26 -51.22
N ASP A 11 -25.18 -45.50 -50.75
CA ASP A 11 -25.54 -45.87 -49.39
C ASP A 11 -24.49 -45.30 -48.42
N ASN A 12 -24.81 -44.17 -47.77
CA ASN A 12 -23.92 -43.50 -46.80
C ASN A 12 -23.92 -44.16 -45.40
N ARG A 13 -24.63 -45.28 -45.21
CA ARG A 13 -24.64 -46.04 -43.95
C ARG A 13 -23.26 -46.50 -43.47
N PRO A 14 -22.28 -46.87 -44.31
CA PRO A 14 -20.93 -47.27 -43.86
C PRO A 14 -20.14 -46.10 -43.27
N VAL A 15 -20.25 -44.91 -43.87
CA VAL A 15 -19.52 -43.71 -43.46
C VAL A 15 -20.07 -43.17 -42.13
N LEU A 16 -21.40 -43.10 -42.00
CA LEU A 16 -22.06 -42.72 -40.75
C LEU A 16 -21.78 -43.71 -39.61
N LYS A 17 -21.69 -45.01 -39.91
CA LYS A 17 -21.34 -46.05 -38.92
C LYS A 17 -19.88 -45.96 -38.49
N SER A 18 -18.97 -45.58 -39.40
CA SER A 18 -17.56 -45.32 -39.09
C SER A 18 -17.40 -44.08 -38.20
N LEU A 19 -18.07 -42.98 -38.53
CA LEU A 19 -18.04 -41.74 -37.75
C LEU A 19 -18.63 -41.92 -36.33
N TYR A 20 -19.76 -42.64 -36.23
CA TYR A 20 -20.38 -42.99 -34.95
C TYR A 20 -19.44 -43.87 -34.10
N ASN A 21 -18.78 -44.86 -34.69
CA ASN A 21 -17.83 -45.72 -33.98
C ASN A 21 -16.58 -44.95 -33.51
N LEU A 22 -16.13 -43.96 -34.27
CA LEU A 22 -14.99 -43.12 -33.90
C LEU A 22 -15.35 -42.18 -32.74
N LEU A 23 -16.48 -41.47 -32.83
CA LEU A 23 -16.99 -40.60 -31.77
C LEU A 23 -17.34 -41.39 -30.50
N PHE A 24 -17.87 -42.61 -30.64
CA PHE A 24 -18.14 -43.49 -29.51
C PHE A 24 -16.85 -43.99 -28.85
N LYS A 25 -15.79 -44.29 -29.61
CA LYS A 25 -14.48 -44.67 -29.06
C LYS A 25 -13.80 -43.53 -28.30
N GLU A 26 -13.81 -42.32 -28.85
CA GLU A 26 -13.30 -41.10 -28.19
C GLU A 26 -14.07 -40.82 -26.88
N LEU A 27 -15.41 -40.84 -26.95
CA LEU A 27 -16.25 -40.63 -25.77
C LEU A 27 -16.05 -41.74 -24.73
N TYR A 28 -15.94 -43.00 -25.16
CA TYR A 28 -15.65 -44.13 -24.27
C TYR A 28 -14.26 -44.01 -23.63
N PHE A 29 -13.25 -43.57 -24.37
CA PHE A 29 -11.91 -43.30 -23.85
C PHE A 29 -11.93 -42.19 -22.79
N PHE A 30 -12.58 -41.05 -23.06
CA PHE A 30 -12.72 -39.98 -22.09
C PHE A 30 -13.51 -40.43 -20.84
N VAL A 31 -14.62 -41.13 -21.02
CA VAL A 31 -15.42 -41.65 -19.91
C VAL A 31 -14.61 -42.65 -19.07
N THR A 32 -13.87 -43.56 -19.68
CA THR A 32 -13.02 -44.53 -18.98
C THR A 32 -11.81 -43.88 -18.30
N PHE A 33 -11.20 -42.87 -18.91
CA PHE A 33 -10.13 -42.06 -18.34
C PHE A 33 -10.58 -41.30 -17.09
N PHE A 34 -11.72 -40.60 -17.16
CA PHE A 34 -12.30 -39.90 -16.00
C PHE A 34 -12.79 -40.86 -14.91
N ILE A 35 -13.31 -42.04 -15.28
CA ILE A 35 -13.60 -43.13 -14.33
C ILE A 35 -12.31 -43.60 -13.63
N GLY A 36 -11.20 -43.70 -14.36
CA GLY A 36 -9.87 -44.04 -13.84
C GLY A 36 -9.35 -43.02 -12.81
N ILE A 37 -9.47 -41.72 -13.11
CA ILE A 37 -9.13 -40.63 -12.18
C ILE A 37 -10.03 -40.69 -10.92
N GLY A 38 -11.33 -40.98 -11.10
CA GLY A 38 -12.27 -41.19 -10.00
C GLY A 38 -11.90 -42.36 -9.08
N GLU A 39 -11.37 -43.45 -9.63
CA GLU A 39 -10.87 -44.58 -8.82
C GLU A 39 -9.53 -44.24 -8.13
N LEU A 40 -8.64 -43.49 -8.78
CA LEU A 40 -7.39 -43.04 -8.17
C LEU A 40 -7.63 -42.11 -6.98
N THR A 41 -8.51 -41.11 -7.15
CA THR A 41 -8.92 -40.19 -6.08
C THR A 41 -9.63 -40.92 -4.93
N LYS A 42 -10.51 -41.89 -5.24
CA LYS A 42 -11.11 -42.78 -4.24
C LYS A 42 -10.05 -43.57 -3.46
N LYS A 43 -9.02 -44.12 -4.13
CA LYS A 43 -7.91 -44.82 -3.48
C LYS A 43 -7.09 -43.90 -2.57
N ILE A 44 -6.81 -42.67 -3.01
CA ILE A 44 -6.11 -41.65 -2.21
C ILE A 44 -6.92 -41.31 -0.95
N ILE A 45 -8.22 -41.05 -1.06
CA ILE A 45 -9.10 -40.77 0.08
C ILE A 45 -9.14 -41.96 1.05
N ILE A 46 -9.21 -43.19 0.55
CA ILE A 46 -9.15 -44.40 1.39
C ILE A 46 -7.79 -44.51 2.09
N SER A 47 -6.68 -44.20 1.41
CA SER A 47 -5.35 -44.17 2.02
C SER A 47 -5.25 -43.11 3.12
N ILE A 48 -5.74 -41.89 2.89
CA ILE A 48 -5.75 -40.81 3.90
C ILE A 48 -6.61 -41.21 5.10
N LEU A 49 -7.82 -41.75 4.88
CA LEU A 49 -8.70 -42.24 5.97
C LEU A 49 -8.07 -43.39 6.76
N ARG A 50 -7.32 -44.29 6.11
CA ARG A 50 -6.53 -45.32 6.78
C ARG A 50 -5.39 -44.72 7.60
N LEU A 51 -4.71 -43.71 7.07
CA LEU A 51 -3.61 -43.01 7.73
C LEU A 51 -4.09 -42.25 8.96
N VAL A 52 -5.32 -41.73 8.97
CA VAL A 52 -6.00 -41.12 10.15
C VAL A 52 -6.41 -42.18 11.18
N LEU A 53 -6.74 -43.42 10.77
CA LEU A 53 -7.10 -44.50 11.70
C LEU A 53 -5.91 -45.06 12.49
N VAL A 54 -4.69 -45.00 11.94
CA VAL A 54 -3.47 -45.47 12.60
C VAL A 54 -3.18 -44.71 13.91
N PRO A 55 -3.09 -43.36 13.95
CA PRO A 55 -2.87 -42.61 15.18
C PRO A 55 -4.05 -42.75 16.15
N LEU A 56 -5.30 -42.86 15.69
CA LEU A 56 -6.46 -43.14 16.55
C LEU A 56 -6.36 -44.50 17.26
N ARG A 57 -5.74 -45.51 16.63
CA ARG A 57 -5.42 -46.81 17.24
C ARG A 57 -4.19 -46.76 18.14
N VAL A 58 -3.16 -45.97 17.82
CA VAL A 58 -1.98 -45.76 18.69
C VAL A 58 -2.37 -45.04 19.97
N LEU A 59 -3.21 -44.01 19.89
CA LEU A 59 -3.84 -43.35 21.04
C LEU A 59 -4.56 -44.34 21.95
N SER A 60 -5.11 -45.45 21.43
CA SER A 60 -5.73 -46.51 22.26
C SER A 60 -4.74 -47.37 23.07
N LYS A 61 -3.48 -47.46 22.65
CA LYS A 61 -2.41 -48.13 23.41
C LYS A 61 -1.85 -47.20 24.48
N VAL A 62 -1.64 -45.94 24.13
CA VAL A 62 -1.18 -44.89 25.07
C VAL A 62 -2.20 -44.65 26.18
N GLU A 63 -3.49 -44.57 25.84
CA GLU A 63 -4.60 -44.44 26.80
C GLU A 63 -4.63 -45.62 27.79
N ARG A 64 -4.47 -46.87 27.32
CA ARG A 64 -4.39 -48.05 28.19
C ARG A 64 -3.16 -48.04 29.11
N GLY A 65 -2.04 -47.47 28.66
CA GLY A 65 -0.84 -47.28 29.47
C GLY A 65 -1.04 -46.23 30.57
N ILE A 66 -1.53 -45.06 30.20
CA ILE A 66 -1.82 -43.94 31.14
C ILE A 66 -2.86 -44.37 32.18
N PHE A 67 -3.90 -45.12 31.79
CA PHE A 67 -4.95 -45.54 32.73
C PHE A 67 -4.58 -46.75 33.61
N LYS A 68 -3.57 -47.55 33.25
CA LYS A 68 -3.00 -48.56 34.16
C LYS A 68 -2.26 -47.92 35.35
N CYS A 69 -1.73 -46.71 35.17
CA CYS A 69 -1.08 -45.93 36.23
C CYS A 69 -2.08 -45.14 37.11
N PHE A 70 -3.32 -44.98 36.64
CA PHE A 70 -4.37 -44.18 37.29
C PHE A 70 -4.72 -44.62 38.73
N PRO A 71 -4.81 -45.92 39.07
CA PRO A 71 -5.10 -46.36 40.45
C PRO A 71 -3.99 -45.97 41.45
N LYS A 72 -2.74 -45.89 41.01
CA LYS A 72 -1.61 -45.41 41.83
C LYS A 72 -1.71 -43.91 42.10
N ILE A 73 -2.12 -43.13 41.09
CA ILE A 73 -2.28 -41.67 41.19
C ILE A 73 -3.46 -41.31 42.10
N THR A 74 -4.57 -42.05 42.05
CA THR A 74 -5.73 -41.80 42.92
C THR A 74 -5.48 -42.11 44.39
N LYS A 75 -4.48 -42.94 44.71
CA LYS A 75 -4.07 -43.24 46.09
C LYS A 75 -3.26 -42.11 46.72
N ILE A 76 -2.59 -41.29 45.91
CA ILE A 76 -1.77 -40.14 46.34
C ILE A 76 -2.66 -38.92 46.66
N PHE A 77 -3.84 -38.81 46.04
CA PHE A 77 -4.78 -37.68 46.20
C PHE A 77 -5.97 -38.00 47.12
N SER A 78 -5.74 -38.72 48.23
CA SER A 78 -6.80 -39.26 49.08
C SER A 78 -7.48 -38.25 50.02
N HIS A 79 -7.04 -36.99 50.11
CA HIS A 79 -7.74 -35.95 50.87
C HIS A 79 -7.92 -34.69 50.02
N GLY A 80 -9.17 -34.43 49.59
CA GLY A 80 -9.58 -33.06 49.27
C GLY A 80 -10.13 -32.74 47.87
N LYS A 81 -10.45 -33.70 46.98
CA LYS A 81 -10.98 -33.33 45.64
C LYS A 81 -11.92 -34.36 44.97
N LYS A 82 -13.02 -34.74 45.64
CA LYS A 82 -14.12 -35.55 45.03
C LYS A 82 -14.66 -34.92 43.73
N SER A 83 -14.69 -33.59 43.63
CA SER A 83 -15.16 -32.88 42.43
C SER A 83 -14.22 -33.05 41.23
N PHE A 84 -12.90 -32.94 41.45
CA PHE A 84 -11.89 -33.11 40.38
C PHE A 84 -11.88 -34.53 39.81
N LEU A 85 -12.06 -35.54 40.66
CA LEU A 85 -12.19 -36.94 40.22
C LEU A 85 -13.43 -37.15 39.34
N LYS A 86 -14.53 -36.48 39.67
CA LYS A 86 -15.79 -36.52 38.90
C LYS A 86 -15.62 -35.88 37.52
N TYR A 87 -14.90 -34.76 37.44
CA TYR A 87 -14.55 -34.13 36.15
C TYR A 87 -13.63 -34.99 35.29
N LEU A 88 -12.62 -35.64 35.89
CA LEU A 88 -11.71 -36.54 35.17
C LEU A 88 -12.43 -37.80 34.67
N LEU A 89 -13.35 -38.36 35.47
CA LEU A 89 -14.20 -39.48 35.06
C LEU A 89 -15.21 -39.07 33.98
N ALA A 90 -15.78 -37.87 34.07
CA ALA A 90 -16.66 -37.32 33.04
C ALA A 90 -15.91 -37.05 31.72
N ALA A 91 -14.70 -36.49 31.80
CA ALA A 91 -13.82 -36.29 30.64
C ALA A 91 -13.43 -37.63 30.01
N LYS A 92 -13.12 -38.66 30.82
CA LYS A 92 -12.88 -40.04 30.35
C LYS A 92 -14.08 -40.61 29.60
N ASN A 93 -15.28 -40.49 30.18
CA ASN A 93 -16.49 -41.02 29.56
C ASN A 93 -16.83 -40.28 28.26
N ASN A 94 -16.76 -38.95 28.26
CA ASN A 94 -17.01 -38.11 27.07
C ASN A 94 -15.99 -38.36 25.96
N PHE A 95 -14.70 -38.47 26.30
CA PHE A 95 -13.65 -38.79 25.34
C PHE A 95 -13.83 -40.20 24.75
N SER A 96 -14.19 -41.19 25.59
CA SER A 96 -14.46 -42.56 25.14
C SER A 96 -15.69 -42.64 24.22
N LEU A 97 -16.74 -41.87 24.51
CA LEU A 97 -17.96 -41.77 23.71
C LEU A 97 -17.69 -41.10 22.37
N TRP A 98 -17.03 -39.94 22.39
CA TRP A 98 -16.63 -39.22 21.18
C TRP A 98 -15.74 -40.09 20.28
N LYS A 99 -14.78 -40.81 20.87
CA LYS A 99 -13.90 -41.75 20.15
C LYS A 99 -14.66 -42.92 19.53
N LYS A 100 -15.58 -43.56 20.26
CA LYS A 100 -16.44 -44.63 19.70
C LYS A 100 -17.27 -44.12 18.53
N GLN A 101 -17.80 -42.90 18.63
CA GLN A 101 -18.54 -42.26 17.55
C GLN A 101 -17.64 -41.92 16.35
N ALA A 102 -16.43 -41.39 16.58
CA ALA A 102 -15.48 -41.05 15.52
C ALA A 102 -15.00 -42.30 14.76
N VAL A 103 -14.61 -43.37 15.47
CA VAL A 103 -14.20 -44.65 14.86
C VAL A 103 -15.37 -45.30 14.12
N SER A 104 -16.58 -45.26 14.68
CA SER A 104 -17.80 -45.78 14.02
C SER A 104 -18.13 -44.99 12.76
N ARG A 105 -18.06 -43.66 12.79
CA ARG A 105 -18.34 -42.82 11.60
C ARG A 105 -17.31 -43.05 10.50
N VAL A 106 -16.02 -43.10 10.84
CA VAL A 106 -14.94 -43.37 9.87
C VAL A 106 -15.02 -44.79 9.32
N SER A 107 -15.36 -45.80 10.15
CA SER A 107 -15.51 -47.19 9.69
C SER A 107 -16.75 -47.40 8.82
N ILE A 108 -17.87 -46.73 9.12
CA ILE A 108 -19.07 -46.72 8.27
C ILE A 108 -18.77 -46.09 6.90
N VAL A 109 -18.04 -44.97 6.89
CA VAL A 109 -17.62 -44.29 5.66
C VAL A 109 -16.69 -45.18 4.84
N LEU A 110 -15.69 -45.82 5.45
CA LEU A 110 -14.81 -46.78 4.78
C LEU A 110 -15.55 -48.00 4.24
N THR A 111 -16.50 -48.55 5.00
CA THR A 111 -17.32 -49.70 4.55
C THR A 111 -18.22 -49.31 3.37
N LYS A 112 -18.82 -48.11 3.39
CA LYS A 112 -19.59 -47.56 2.27
C LYS A 112 -18.71 -47.30 1.03
N LEU A 113 -17.49 -46.80 1.23
CA LEU A 113 -16.51 -46.57 0.16
C LEU A 113 -16.00 -47.89 -0.46
N LYS A 114 -15.86 -48.95 0.35
CA LYS A 114 -15.38 -50.26 -0.10
C LYS A 114 -16.45 -51.08 -0.82
N ASN A 115 -17.69 -51.08 -0.33
CA ASN A 115 -18.73 -52.02 -0.78
C ASN A 115 -19.76 -51.46 -1.78
N GLY A 116 -19.78 -50.15 -2.03
CA GLY A 116 -20.54 -49.53 -3.13
C GLY A 116 -22.07 -49.68 -3.11
N TYR A 117 -22.67 -50.34 -2.12
CA TYR A 117 -24.12 -50.63 -2.06
C TYR A 117 -24.74 -50.33 -0.69
N LEU A 118 -25.95 -49.77 -0.69
CA LEU A 118 -26.86 -49.69 0.46
C LEU A 118 -27.72 -50.96 0.55
N PRO A 119 -28.08 -51.46 1.75
CA PRO A 119 -28.98 -52.60 1.88
C PRO A 119 -30.41 -52.22 1.46
N LYS A 120 -31.03 -53.03 0.60
CA LYS A 120 -32.41 -52.86 0.12
C LYS A 120 -33.41 -53.18 1.25
N ARG A 121 -34.25 -52.21 1.61
CA ARG A 121 -35.45 -52.43 2.44
C ARG A 121 -36.54 -53.08 1.56
N LYS A 122 -36.97 -54.30 1.89
CA LYS A 122 -38.06 -55.01 1.18
C LYS A 122 -39.37 -54.22 1.33
N ARG A 123 -39.98 -53.82 0.21
CA ARG A 123 -41.36 -53.31 0.16
C ARG A 123 -42.18 -54.22 -0.76
N LYS A 124 -43.30 -54.73 -0.22
CA LYS A 124 -44.26 -55.61 -0.93
C LYS A 124 -44.84 -54.89 -2.14
N THR A 125 -44.98 -55.62 -3.23
CA THR A 125 -45.44 -55.18 -4.55
C THR A 125 -46.94 -54.99 -4.61
N ARG A 126 -47.40 -53.85 -5.15
CA ARG A 126 -48.71 -53.72 -5.79
C ARG A 126 -48.49 -53.08 -7.16
N LYS A 127 -48.84 -53.80 -8.24
CA LYS A 127 -48.68 -53.36 -9.62
C LYS A 127 -49.72 -52.28 -9.94
N VAL A 128 -49.26 -51.08 -10.29
CA VAL A 128 -50.05 -50.06 -10.99
C VAL A 128 -49.22 -49.62 -12.21
N ARG A 129 -49.86 -49.57 -13.38
CA ARG A 129 -49.27 -49.08 -14.64
C ARG A 129 -48.95 -47.59 -14.50
N VAL A 130 -47.72 -47.18 -14.82
CA VAL A 130 -47.28 -45.78 -14.76
C VAL A 130 -46.85 -45.34 -16.15
N GLY A 131 -47.55 -44.35 -16.69
CA GLY A 131 -47.12 -43.57 -17.86
C GLY A 131 -45.79 -42.87 -17.58
N LYS A 132 -45.00 -42.67 -18.64
CA LYS A 132 -43.64 -42.14 -18.60
C LYS A 132 -43.59 -40.76 -17.90
N ARG A 133 -43.33 -40.74 -16.59
CA ARG A 133 -42.80 -39.58 -15.86
C ARG A 133 -41.29 -39.53 -16.09
N VAL A 134 -40.82 -38.45 -16.71
CA VAL A 134 -39.40 -38.08 -16.75
C VAL A 134 -38.93 -37.98 -15.30
N ARG A 135 -37.98 -38.84 -14.91
CA ARG A 135 -37.39 -38.80 -13.55
C ARG A 135 -36.44 -37.59 -13.49
N PRO A 136 -36.47 -36.75 -12.44
CA PRO A 136 -35.47 -35.71 -12.28
C PRO A 136 -34.09 -36.37 -12.05
N LEU A 137 -33.03 -35.65 -12.40
CA LEU A 137 -31.61 -36.04 -12.26
C LEU A 137 -31.23 -36.38 -10.80
N GLU A 138 -31.63 -37.54 -10.27
CA GLU A 138 -31.31 -37.93 -8.88
C GLU A 138 -29.98 -38.68 -8.73
N HIS A 139 -29.27 -38.97 -9.82
CA HIS A 139 -28.00 -39.71 -9.76
C HIS A 139 -26.88 -39.01 -10.54
N ILE A 140 -26.48 -37.83 -10.07
CA ILE A 140 -25.06 -37.45 -10.19
C ILE A 140 -24.27 -38.56 -9.51
N SER A 141 -23.55 -39.36 -10.31
CA SER A 141 -22.82 -40.53 -9.81
C SER A 141 -21.93 -40.11 -8.64
N LEU A 142 -21.83 -40.95 -7.61
CA LEU A 142 -21.00 -40.67 -6.43
C LEU A 142 -19.56 -40.26 -6.84
N LYS A 143 -19.08 -40.81 -7.95
CA LYS A 143 -17.80 -40.47 -8.60
C LYS A 143 -17.73 -39.01 -9.04
N LEU A 144 -18.78 -38.48 -9.66
CA LEU A 144 -18.82 -37.09 -10.11
C LEU A 144 -18.86 -36.11 -8.93
N ARG A 145 -19.53 -36.48 -7.82
CA ARG A 145 -19.51 -35.68 -6.58
C ARG A 145 -18.10 -35.59 -5.97
N PHE A 146 -17.37 -36.70 -5.94
CA PHE A 146 -15.98 -36.69 -5.47
C PHE A 146 -15.02 -36.00 -6.42
N PHE A 147 -15.27 -36.04 -7.73
CA PHE A 147 -14.53 -35.26 -8.72
C PHE A 147 -14.68 -33.76 -8.47
N PHE A 148 -15.92 -33.26 -8.35
CA PHE A 148 -16.17 -31.85 -8.04
C PHE A 148 -15.61 -31.43 -6.67
N LEU A 149 -15.70 -32.30 -5.66
CA LEU A 149 -15.09 -32.04 -4.34
C LEU A 149 -13.55 -31.97 -4.44
N GLY A 150 -12.93 -32.85 -5.22
CA GLY A 150 -11.50 -32.82 -5.52
C GLY A 150 -11.08 -31.52 -6.20
N CYS A 151 -11.81 -31.12 -7.26
CA CYS A 151 -11.60 -29.84 -7.95
C CYS A 151 -11.76 -28.64 -7.00
N LEU A 152 -12.76 -28.66 -6.13
CA LEU A 152 -12.95 -27.58 -5.15
C LEU A 152 -11.79 -27.49 -4.17
N LEU A 153 -11.31 -28.63 -3.65
CA LEU A 153 -10.16 -28.66 -2.74
C LEU A 153 -8.86 -28.22 -3.42
N THR A 154 -8.61 -28.65 -4.66
CA THR A 154 -7.43 -28.22 -5.41
C THR A 154 -7.48 -26.75 -5.77
N LEU A 155 -8.64 -26.23 -6.19
CA LEU A 155 -8.84 -24.80 -6.41
C LEU A 155 -8.63 -24.02 -5.12
N THR A 156 -9.21 -24.46 -4.00
CA THR A 156 -9.04 -23.79 -2.71
C THR A 156 -7.58 -23.80 -2.27
N GLY A 157 -6.87 -24.92 -2.43
CA GLY A 157 -5.43 -25.03 -2.15
C GLY A 157 -4.60 -24.12 -3.04
N PHE A 158 -4.87 -24.09 -4.34
CA PHE A 158 -4.22 -23.21 -5.30
C PHE A 158 -4.47 -21.74 -4.97
N PHE A 159 -5.72 -21.34 -4.73
CA PHE A 159 -6.06 -19.97 -4.32
C PHE A 159 -5.42 -19.60 -2.98
N SER A 160 -5.35 -20.51 -2.02
CA SER A 160 -4.69 -20.29 -0.73
C SER A 160 -3.19 -20.08 -0.91
N TYR A 161 -2.53 -20.89 -1.74
CA TYR A 161 -1.12 -20.74 -2.08
C TYR A 161 -0.85 -19.41 -2.81
N GLN A 162 -1.65 -19.09 -3.83
CA GLN A 162 -1.54 -17.82 -4.55
C GLN A 162 -1.77 -16.61 -3.63
N SER A 163 -2.74 -16.70 -2.71
CA SER A 163 -3.00 -15.64 -1.72
C SER A 163 -1.86 -15.50 -0.73
N TYR A 164 -1.29 -16.61 -0.26
CA TYR A 164 -0.11 -16.62 0.61
C TYR A 164 1.07 -15.95 -0.09
N ALA A 165 1.42 -16.40 -1.31
CA ALA A 165 2.49 -15.81 -2.11
C ALA A 165 2.26 -14.31 -2.38
N PHE A 166 1.01 -13.91 -2.64
CA PHE A 166 0.65 -12.51 -2.84
C PHE A 166 0.90 -11.66 -1.59
N VAL A 167 0.53 -12.15 -0.41
CA VAL A 167 0.71 -11.44 0.87
C VAL A 167 2.18 -11.41 1.29
N THR A 168 2.93 -12.49 1.11
CA THR A 168 4.37 -12.53 1.45
C THR A 168 5.21 -11.59 0.59
N ASN A 169 4.73 -11.24 -0.60
CA ASN A 169 5.38 -10.29 -1.50
C ASN A 169 4.97 -8.82 -1.25
N LEU A 170 4.15 -8.54 -0.24
CA LEU A 170 3.79 -7.18 0.12
C LEU A 170 4.91 -6.51 0.93
N PRO A 171 5.25 -5.25 0.64
CA PRO A 171 6.17 -4.49 1.48
C PRO A 171 5.58 -4.32 2.89
N SER A 172 6.41 -4.38 3.92
CA SER A 172 5.95 -4.20 5.29
C SER A 172 5.64 -2.73 5.57
N PRO A 173 4.46 -2.37 6.12
CA PRO A 173 4.18 -0.97 6.45
C PRO A 173 5.07 -0.40 7.56
N ASN A 174 5.80 -1.22 8.32
CA ASN A 174 6.78 -0.75 9.31
C ASN A 174 7.93 0.08 8.70
N THR A 175 8.13 0.03 7.38
CA THR A 175 9.17 0.81 6.70
C THR A 175 8.73 2.25 6.37
N ILE A 176 7.42 2.54 6.43
CA ILE A 176 6.90 3.90 6.24
C ILE A 176 7.51 4.81 7.31
N GLY A 177 8.15 5.90 6.89
CA GLY A 177 8.82 6.83 7.80
C GLY A 177 10.28 6.50 8.16
N LYS A 178 10.81 5.32 7.79
CA LYS A 178 12.19 4.93 8.14
C LYS A 178 13.14 4.79 6.95
N VAL A 179 12.65 4.29 5.82
CA VAL A 179 13.52 3.94 4.65
C VAL A 179 12.89 4.37 3.32
N ASN A 180 11.67 4.91 3.33
CA ASN A 180 10.82 4.93 2.14
C ASN A 180 10.74 6.28 1.41
N TYR A 181 11.56 7.27 1.77
CA TYR A 181 11.55 8.53 1.05
C TYR A 181 12.83 9.32 1.23
N SER A 182 13.25 9.96 0.14
CA SER A 182 14.34 10.91 0.09
C SER A 182 14.01 12.12 0.96
N LEU A 183 14.96 12.50 1.80
CA LEU A 183 14.95 13.70 2.63
C LEU A 183 15.92 14.72 2.05
N SER A 184 15.60 16.00 2.19
CA SER A 184 16.44 17.07 1.67
C SER A 184 17.51 17.46 2.67
N THR A 185 18.71 17.66 2.15
CA THR A 185 19.80 18.21 2.94
C THR A 185 19.69 19.72 2.98
N HIS A 186 19.75 20.28 4.18
CA HIS A 186 19.67 21.71 4.40
C HIS A 186 21.05 22.26 4.75
N ILE A 187 21.50 23.27 4.01
CA ILE A 187 22.74 23.99 4.29
C ILE A 187 22.38 25.32 4.95
N PHE A 188 22.90 25.54 6.16
CA PHE A 188 22.70 26.73 6.95
C PHE A 188 23.99 27.53 7.09
N ASP A 189 23.87 28.84 7.22
CA ASP A 189 24.95 29.70 7.69
C ASP A 189 25.25 29.43 9.18
N ARG A 190 26.27 30.09 9.71
CA ARG A 190 26.68 29.92 11.11
C ARG A 190 25.64 30.41 12.14
N SER A 191 24.67 31.20 11.70
CA SER A 191 23.59 31.80 12.50
C SER A 191 22.27 31.03 12.37
N GLY A 192 22.23 29.96 11.57
CA GLY A 192 21.04 29.13 11.34
C GLY A 192 20.14 29.60 10.20
N ASN A 193 20.56 30.58 9.39
CA ASN A 193 19.82 30.97 8.19
C ASN A 193 20.02 29.95 7.09
N LEU A 194 18.93 29.51 6.46
CA LEU A 194 18.98 28.58 5.33
C LEU A 194 19.64 29.25 4.11
N LEU A 195 20.67 28.58 3.57
CA LEU A 195 21.40 28.99 2.37
C LEU A 195 20.90 28.25 1.13
N TYR A 196 20.72 26.93 1.24
CA TYR A 196 20.28 26.09 0.14
C TYR A 196 19.71 24.75 0.62
N GLU A 197 18.84 24.17 -0.21
CA GLU A 197 18.23 22.85 -0.03
C GLU A 197 18.70 21.95 -1.17
N ILE A 198 19.34 20.84 -0.83
CA ILE A 198 19.79 19.83 -1.79
C ILE A 198 18.78 18.68 -1.79
N TYR A 199 18.27 18.38 -2.98
CA TYR A 199 17.41 17.24 -3.23
C TYR A 199 17.49 16.82 -4.69
N ARG A 200 17.20 15.55 -4.95
CA ARG A 200 17.13 15.01 -6.32
C ARG A 200 15.81 15.36 -7.00
N ASP A 201 14.73 14.71 -6.55
CA ASP A 201 13.39 14.85 -7.14
C ASP A 201 12.34 15.37 -6.14
N GLN A 202 12.59 15.19 -4.84
CA GLN A 202 11.63 15.47 -3.77
C GLN A 202 12.29 16.31 -2.69
N ASN A 203 11.83 17.55 -2.54
CA ASN A 203 12.14 18.41 -1.42
C ASN A 203 11.27 18.03 -0.22
N ARG A 204 11.86 17.74 0.95
CA ARG A 204 11.13 17.32 2.15
C ARG A 204 11.88 17.58 3.46
N THR A 205 11.17 18.25 4.37
CA THR A 205 11.52 18.38 5.79
C THR A 205 10.45 17.73 6.67
N PRO A 206 10.80 16.72 7.50
CA PRO A 206 9.86 16.11 8.42
C PRO A 206 9.43 17.07 9.53
N VAL A 207 8.13 17.13 9.81
CA VAL A 207 7.55 17.87 10.94
C VAL A 207 6.62 16.96 11.74
N LYS A 208 6.61 17.13 13.07
CA LYS A 208 5.72 16.36 13.94
C LYS A 208 4.33 16.99 13.93
N LEU A 209 3.29 16.15 13.90
CA LEU A 209 1.89 16.60 13.87
C LEU A 209 1.55 17.50 15.06
N LYS A 210 2.12 17.22 16.23
CA LYS A 210 1.91 18.01 17.45
C LYS A 210 2.46 19.45 17.39
N ASP A 211 3.42 19.71 16.49
CA ASP A 211 4.04 21.03 16.33
C ASP A 211 3.28 21.87 15.29
N LEU A 212 2.29 21.27 14.60
CA LEU A 212 1.45 21.93 13.60
C LEU A 212 0.18 22.52 14.23
N PRO A 213 -0.35 23.62 13.67
CA PRO A 213 -1.63 24.15 14.11
C PRO A 213 -2.76 23.17 13.81
N SER A 214 -3.76 23.12 14.68
CA SER A 214 -4.89 22.18 14.56
C SER A 214 -5.64 22.33 13.24
N SER A 215 -5.61 23.52 12.63
CA SER A 215 -6.21 23.80 11.33
C SER A 215 -5.64 22.94 10.22
N VAL A 216 -4.37 22.55 10.26
CA VAL A 216 -3.75 21.68 9.24
C VAL A 216 -4.41 20.30 9.27
N ALA A 217 -4.39 19.66 10.44
CA ALA A 217 -5.00 18.33 10.63
C ALA A 217 -6.49 18.35 10.27
N GLN A 218 -7.23 19.32 10.80
CA GLN A 218 -8.68 19.45 10.57
C GLN A 218 -9.02 19.73 9.11
N ALA A 219 -8.26 20.58 8.42
CA ALA A 219 -8.48 20.89 7.00
C ALA A 219 -8.23 19.66 6.13
N THR A 220 -7.12 18.95 6.36
CA THR A 220 -6.78 17.72 5.64
C THR A 220 -7.83 16.65 5.84
N ILE A 221 -8.23 16.37 7.09
CA ILE A 221 -9.30 15.41 7.39
C ILE A 221 -10.61 15.83 6.72
N ALA A 222 -10.99 17.11 6.80
CA ALA A 222 -12.27 17.58 6.28
C ALA A 222 -12.42 17.34 4.78
N ILE A 223 -11.35 17.55 4.00
CA ILE A 223 -11.40 17.43 2.54
C ILE A 223 -11.05 16.04 2.01
N GLU A 224 -10.06 15.37 2.61
CA GLU A 224 -9.58 14.07 2.11
C GLU A 224 -10.40 12.92 2.71
N ASP A 225 -10.70 12.96 4.01
CA ASP A 225 -11.23 11.80 4.72
C ASP A 225 -12.00 12.16 6.01
N LYS A 226 -13.20 12.70 5.85
CA LYS A 226 -14.05 13.15 6.97
C LYS A 226 -14.32 12.10 8.05
N ASP A 227 -14.23 10.81 7.72
CA ASP A 227 -14.51 9.70 8.63
C ASP A 227 -13.19 9.08 9.16
N PHE A 228 -12.06 9.79 9.00
CA PHE A 228 -10.70 9.28 9.23
C PHE A 228 -10.58 8.56 10.57
N TYR A 229 -11.00 9.16 11.67
CA TYR A 229 -10.89 8.55 13.00
C TYR A 229 -11.86 7.38 13.26
N HIS A 230 -12.83 7.14 12.38
CA HIS A 230 -13.90 6.14 12.60
C HIS A 230 -13.70 4.84 11.82
N HIS A 231 -12.92 4.83 10.73
CA HIS A 231 -12.67 3.63 9.95
C HIS A 231 -11.32 2.98 10.28
N GLN A 232 -11.09 1.73 9.82
CA GLN A 232 -9.84 0.98 10.01
C GLN A 232 -9.12 0.79 8.68
N GLY A 233 -8.57 1.87 8.12
CA GLY A 233 -7.84 1.87 6.84
C GLY A 233 -8.68 2.06 5.58
N VAL A 234 -9.88 1.49 5.50
CA VAL A 234 -10.78 1.70 4.35
C VAL A 234 -12.17 2.09 4.84
N SER A 235 -12.74 3.13 4.24
CA SER A 235 -14.15 3.45 4.45
C SER A 235 -15.02 2.60 3.53
N LEU A 236 -15.55 1.49 4.06
CA LEU A 236 -16.43 0.59 3.31
C LEU A 236 -17.79 1.25 3.02
N VAL A 237 -18.35 2.02 3.96
CA VAL A 237 -19.68 2.62 3.80
C VAL A 237 -19.62 3.93 3.01
N SER A 238 -18.73 4.87 3.39
CA SER A 238 -18.66 6.17 2.70
C SER A 238 -17.82 6.11 1.41
N GLY A 239 -16.81 5.22 1.32
CA GLY A 239 -16.00 5.04 0.12
C GLY A 239 -16.74 4.36 -1.03
N ILE A 240 -17.55 3.33 -0.77
CA ILE A 240 -18.37 2.66 -1.80
C ILE A 240 -19.46 3.60 -2.30
N PHE A 241 -20.18 4.30 -1.41
CA PHE A 241 -21.22 5.24 -1.80
C PHE A 241 -20.66 6.44 -2.60
N ARG A 242 -19.49 6.97 -2.21
CA ARG A 242 -18.79 8.03 -2.96
C ARG A 242 -18.32 7.55 -4.33
N ALA A 243 -17.73 6.36 -4.42
CA ALA A 243 -17.29 5.78 -5.69
C ALA A 243 -18.47 5.56 -6.65
N VAL A 244 -19.61 5.04 -6.15
CA VAL A 244 -20.83 4.89 -6.95
C VAL A 244 -21.35 6.23 -7.44
N ARG A 245 -21.40 7.25 -6.58
CA ARG A 245 -21.83 8.61 -6.97
C ARG A 245 -20.90 9.24 -8.00
N GLU A 246 -19.58 9.13 -7.83
CA GLU A 246 -18.57 9.68 -8.75
C GLU A 246 -18.58 8.98 -10.12
N ILE A 247 -18.81 7.67 -10.14
CA ILE A 247 -18.98 6.93 -11.41
C ILE A 247 -20.25 7.41 -12.13
N VAL A 248 -21.35 7.61 -11.40
CA VAL A 248 -22.63 8.05 -11.97
C VAL A 248 -22.58 9.52 -12.44
N VAL A 249 -21.91 10.41 -11.68
CA VAL A 249 -21.92 11.86 -11.93
C VAL A 249 -20.74 12.31 -12.78
N LYS A 250 -19.53 11.81 -12.53
CA LYS A 250 -18.28 12.28 -13.15
C LYS A 250 -17.62 11.25 -14.08
N ARG A 251 -18.21 10.05 -14.24
CA ARG A 251 -17.65 8.93 -15.03
C ARG A 251 -16.19 8.61 -14.69
N SER A 252 -15.78 8.86 -13.44
CA SER A 252 -14.40 8.67 -12.97
C SER A 252 -14.38 7.69 -11.80
N LEU A 253 -13.35 6.84 -11.72
CA LEU A 253 -13.08 5.93 -10.59
C LEU A 253 -12.35 6.64 -9.42
N GLN A 254 -12.32 7.96 -9.42
CA GLN A 254 -11.40 8.76 -8.61
C GLN A 254 -12.18 9.55 -7.55
N GLY A 255 -12.41 8.97 -6.36
CA GLY A 255 -13.14 9.74 -5.35
C GLY A 255 -13.49 9.11 -4.00
N GLY A 256 -12.77 8.09 -3.53
CA GLY A 256 -13.10 7.46 -2.25
C GLY A 256 -11.94 6.81 -1.50
N SER A 257 -10.70 7.23 -1.75
CA SER A 257 -9.55 6.66 -1.03
C SER A 257 -9.32 7.42 0.28
N THR A 258 -9.15 6.68 1.37
CA THR A 258 -8.84 7.22 2.71
C THR A 258 -7.44 7.81 2.77
N ILE A 259 -7.15 8.61 3.80
CA ILE A 259 -5.78 9.13 4.07
C ILE A 259 -4.78 7.97 4.15
N THR A 260 -5.14 6.88 4.84
CA THR A 260 -4.28 5.68 4.96
C THR A 260 -4.01 5.01 3.62
N GLN A 261 -5.04 4.90 2.76
CA GLN A 261 -4.87 4.36 1.41
C GLN A 261 -3.95 5.24 0.56
N GLN A 262 -4.10 6.56 0.66
CA GLN A 262 -3.25 7.50 -0.05
C GLN A 262 -1.79 7.41 0.42
N LEU A 263 -1.56 7.36 1.74
CA LEU A 263 -0.23 7.19 2.32
C LEU A 263 0.46 5.92 1.81
N VAL A 264 -0.21 4.77 1.90
CA VAL A 264 0.32 3.49 1.43
C VAL A 264 0.61 3.51 -0.07
N LYS A 265 -0.29 4.09 -0.86
CA LYS A 265 -0.11 4.24 -2.30
C LYS A 265 1.15 5.04 -2.62
N SER A 266 1.40 6.14 -1.92
CA SER A 266 2.58 6.97 -2.16
C SER A 266 3.88 6.39 -1.58
N ALA A 267 3.82 5.67 -0.46
CA ALA A 267 5.01 5.25 0.28
C ALA A 267 5.50 3.83 -0.05
N LEU A 268 4.62 2.94 -0.53
CA LEU A 268 4.91 1.50 -0.65
C LEU A 268 4.63 0.89 -2.02
N LEU A 269 3.86 1.58 -2.87
CA LEU A 269 3.37 1.00 -4.12
C LEU A 269 3.86 1.80 -5.32
N THR A 270 3.95 1.11 -6.46
CA THR A 270 4.23 1.75 -7.75
C THR A 270 3.01 2.55 -8.23
N PRO A 271 3.19 3.57 -9.09
CA PRO A 271 2.09 4.41 -9.59
C PRO A 271 1.12 3.71 -10.57
N GLU A 272 1.37 2.46 -10.94
CA GLU A 272 0.61 1.70 -11.95
C GLU A 272 -0.89 1.55 -11.63
N ARG A 273 -1.80 1.95 -12.51
CA ARG A 273 -3.24 1.87 -12.23
C ARG A 273 -3.85 0.50 -12.54
N THR A 274 -3.56 -0.52 -11.71
CA THR A 274 -4.11 -1.88 -11.86
C THR A 274 -5.04 -2.28 -10.71
N LEU A 275 -5.99 -3.19 -10.98
CA LEU A 275 -6.86 -3.77 -9.94
C LEU A 275 -6.03 -4.50 -8.88
N GLN A 276 -4.97 -5.19 -9.30
CA GLN A 276 -4.04 -5.86 -8.41
C GLN A 276 -3.39 -4.87 -7.44
N ARG A 277 -2.89 -3.72 -7.93
CA ARG A 277 -2.36 -2.65 -7.05
C ARG A 277 -3.43 -2.15 -6.08
N LYS A 278 -4.67 -1.95 -6.52
CA LYS A 278 -5.74 -1.49 -5.64
C LYS A 278 -6.06 -2.49 -4.52
N ILE A 279 -6.00 -3.79 -4.80
CA ILE A 279 -6.13 -4.84 -3.77
C ILE A 279 -4.95 -4.77 -2.78
N LYS A 280 -3.71 -4.60 -3.27
CA LYS A 280 -2.53 -4.40 -2.40
C LYS A 280 -2.71 -3.18 -1.49
N GLU A 281 -3.17 -2.06 -2.05
CA GLU A 281 -3.44 -0.80 -1.33
C GLU A 281 -4.46 -0.99 -0.20
N ILE A 282 -5.56 -1.71 -0.44
CA ILE A 282 -6.58 -2.01 0.58
C ILE A 282 -6.00 -2.86 1.71
N ILE A 283 -5.29 -3.95 1.38
CA ILE A 283 -4.70 -4.85 2.38
C ILE A 283 -3.66 -4.11 3.22
N LEU A 284 -2.77 -3.38 2.56
CA LEU A 284 -1.73 -2.60 3.23
C LEU A 284 -2.33 -1.49 4.08
N ALA A 285 -3.38 -0.78 3.64
CA ALA A 285 -4.03 0.25 4.46
C ALA A 285 -4.62 -0.33 5.76
N VAL A 286 -5.31 -1.47 5.68
CA VAL A 286 -5.82 -2.16 6.88
C VAL A 286 -4.67 -2.63 7.77
N TRP A 287 -3.57 -3.10 7.19
CA TRP A 287 -2.39 -3.52 7.96
C TRP A 287 -1.71 -2.33 8.66
N THR A 288 -1.49 -1.21 7.96
CA THR A 288 -0.92 0.03 8.52
C THR A 288 -1.70 0.50 9.75
N GLU A 289 -3.04 0.46 9.71
CA GLU A 289 -3.91 0.89 10.81
C GLU A 289 -3.92 -0.05 12.02
N ARG A 290 -3.40 -1.27 11.87
CA ARG A 290 -3.22 -2.19 13.00
C ARG A 290 -1.93 -1.95 13.76
N ILE A 291 -0.95 -1.29 13.13
CA ILE A 291 0.39 -1.10 13.71
C ILE A 291 0.69 0.35 14.06
N PHE A 292 0.02 1.31 13.42
CA PHE A 292 0.15 2.74 13.70
C PHE A 292 -1.17 3.33 14.18
N THR A 293 -1.06 4.32 15.07
CA THR A 293 -2.19 5.15 15.49
C THR A 293 -2.62 6.11 14.38
N LYS A 294 -3.85 6.62 14.47
CA LYS A 294 -4.38 7.61 13.51
C LYS A 294 -3.51 8.85 13.39
N ASP A 295 -2.99 9.35 14.51
CA ASP A 295 -2.15 10.55 14.53
C ASP A 295 -0.79 10.28 13.86
N GLN A 296 -0.19 9.11 14.08
CA GLN A 296 1.02 8.70 13.37
C GLN A 296 0.78 8.57 11.86
N ILE A 297 -0.37 8.01 11.46
CA ILE A 297 -0.73 7.91 10.04
C ILE A 297 -0.91 9.29 9.42
N LEU A 298 -1.58 10.21 10.12
CA LEU A 298 -1.77 11.58 9.64
C LEU A 298 -0.44 12.34 9.56
N GLU A 299 0.44 12.19 10.55
CA GLU A 299 1.79 12.74 10.54
C GLU A 299 2.59 12.23 9.34
N MET A 300 2.62 10.91 9.12
CA MET A 300 3.30 10.32 7.97
C MET A 300 2.70 10.79 6.64
N TYR A 301 1.36 10.91 6.56
CA TYR A 301 0.68 11.43 5.37
C TYR A 301 1.08 12.86 5.06
N LEU A 302 1.02 13.76 6.05
CA LEU A 302 1.37 15.17 5.91
C LEU A 302 2.84 15.38 5.54
N ASN A 303 3.73 14.44 5.88
CA ASN A 303 5.14 14.49 5.49
C ASN A 303 5.42 13.80 4.13
N GLN A 304 4.51 12.94 3.64
CA GLN A 304 4.75 12.13 2.44
C GLN A 304 4.09 12.70 1.19
N VAL A 305 2.96 13.37 1.33
CA VAL A 305 2.11 13.70 0.18
C VAL A 305 2.72 14.85 -0.65
N PRO A 306 2.65 14.80 -2.00
CA PRO A 306 3.08 15.92 -2.84
C PRO A 306 2.09 17.08 -2.76
N TYR A 307 2.62 18.29 -2.63
CA TYR A 307 1.84 19.54 -2.67
C TYR A 307 2.01 20.32 -3.98
N GLY A 308 2.98 19.94 -4.81
CA GLY A 308 3.22 20.53 -6.14
C GLY A 308 4.71 20.71 -6.41
N GLY A 309 5.12 20.64 -7.68
CA GLY A 309 6.55 20.72 -8.05
C GLY A 309 7.38 19.64 -7.34
N SER A 310 8.51 20.05 -6.76
CA SER A 310 9.35 19.21 -5.91
C SER A 310 8.92 19.22 -4.44
N SER A 311 7.89 19.98 -4.02
CA SER A 311 7.53 20.12 -2.60
C SER A 311 6.71 18.92 -2.11
N TYR A 312 7.36 18.06 -1.31
CA TYR A 312 6.74 16.93 -0.64
C TYR A 312 6.69 17.19 0.86
N GLY A 313 5.51 17.00 1.45
CA GLY A 313 5.30 17.27 2.85
C GLY A 313 4.90 18.73 3.14
N ILE A 314 4.20 18.91 4.27
CA ILE A 314 3.54 20.18 4.62
C ILE A 314 4.53 21.30 4.96
N GLU A 315 5.70 21.00 5.52
CA GLU A 315 6.75 21.99 5.83
C GLU A 315 7.27 22.64 4.54
N GLU A 316 7.66 21.82 3.55
CA GLU A 316 8.14 22.34 2.26
C GLU A 316 7.05 23.06 1.49
N ALA A 317 5.81 22.58 1.57
CA ALA A 317 4.68 23.29 0.98
C ALA A 317 4.51 24.69 1.61
N SER A 318 4.59 24.80 2.94
CA SER A 318 4.48 26.08 3.64
C SER A 318 5.59 27.05 3.24
N ARG A 319 6.83 26.57 3.16
CA ARG A 319 7.99 27.36 2.70
C ARG A 319 7.81 27.81 1.26
N THR A 320 7.42 26.90 0.38
CA THR A 320 7.25 27.15 -1.06
C THR A 320 6.16 28.19 -1.34
N TYR A 321 5.00 28.07 -0.70
CA TYR A 321 3.85 28.92 -1.00
C TYR A 321 3.77 30.19 -0.16
N PHE A 322 4.33 30.19 1.06
CA PHE A 322 4.16 31.29 2.02
C PHE A 322 5.47 31.78 2.65
N GLY A 323 6.61 31.13 2.41
CA GLY A 323 7.91 31.56 2.93
C GLY A 323 8.05 31.46 4.45
N LYS A 324 7.32 30.55 5.09
CA LYS A 324 7.32 30.36 6.56
C LYS A 324 7.17 28.91 6.96
N HIS A 325 7.49 28.61 8.22
CA HIS A 325 7.32 27.28 8.80
C HIS A 325 5.86 26.84 8.87
N ALA A 326 5.61 25.54 8.73
CA ALA A 326 4.25 24.99 8.77
C ALA A 326 3.56 25.17 10.13
N LYS A 327 4.33 25.31 11.22
CA LYS A 327 3.80 25.63 12.56
C LYS A 327 3.10 27.01 12.60
N ASP A 328 3.46 27.91 11.70
CA ASP A 328 2.98 29.31 11.64
C ASP A 328 1.88 29.49 10.57
N LEU A 329 1.30 28.39 10.07
CA LEU A 329 0.21 28.42 9.10
C LEU A 329 -1.09 28.94 9.72
N THR A 330 -1.74 29.84 9.00
CA THR A 330 -3.09 30.32 9.30
C THR A 330 -4.15 29.35 8.78
N LEU A 331 -5.41 29.57 9.14
CA LEU A 331 -6.53 28.74 8.67
C LEU A 331 -6.69 28.76 7.15
N GLU A 332 -6.60 29.94 6.51
CA GLU A 332 -6.72 30.07 5.05
C GLU A 332 -5.59 29.36 4.29
N GLU A 333 -4.37 29.42 4.82
CA GLU A 333 -3.19 28.77 4.24
C GLU A 333 -3.24 27.26 4.46
N SER A 334 -3.59 26.81 5.67
CA SER A 334 -3.86 25.39 5.98
C SER A 334 -4.91 24.81 5.03
N SER A 335 -5.98 25.58 4.77
CA SER A 335 -7.07 25.17 3.89
C SER A 335 -6.65 25.11 2.43
N LEU A 336 -5.74 25.99 1.98
CA LEU A 336 -5.18 25.89 0.64
C LEU A 336 -4.35 24.62 0.52
N LEU A 337 -3.36 24.44 1.41
CA LEU A 337 -2.42 23.32 1.35
C LEU A 337 -3.15 21.98 1.44
N ALA A 338 -4.12 21.83 2.35
CA ALA A 338 -4.93 20.62 2.46
C ALA A 338 -5.69 20.28 1.17
N GLY A 339 -5.99 21.27 0.31
CA GLY A 339 -6.69 21.06 -0.95
C GLY A 339 -5.79 20.63 -2.13
N LEU A 340 -4.48 20.88 -2.05
CA LEU A 340 -3.53 20.63 -3.14
C LEU A 340 -3.31 19.14 -3.48
N PRO A 341 -3.14 18.21 -2.50
CA PRO A 341 -2.82 16.81 -2.76
C PRO A 341 -3.69 16.08 -3.79
N GLN A 342 -4.96 16.47 -3.92
CA GLN A 342 -5.88 15.86 -4.88
C GLN A 342 -5.40 16.01 -6.33
N ALA A 343 -4.92 17.20 -6.70
CA ALA A 343 -4.42 17.52 -8.02
C ALA A 343 -3.45 18.72 -7.94
N PRO A 344 -2.21 18.51 -7.46
CA PRO A 344 -1.30 19.61 -7.13
C PRO A 344 -1.04 20.58 -8.28
N SER A 345 -0.87 20.06 -9.51
CA SER A 345 -0.64 20.88 -10.70
C SER A 345 -1.86 21.73 -11.09
N LEU A 346 -3.08 21.19 -10.94
CA LEU A 346 -4.32 21.89 -11.31
C LEU A 346 -4.67 22.99 -10.30
N TYR A 347 -4.47 22.71 -9.01
CA TYR A 347 -4.81 23.63 -7.93
C TYR A 347 -3.62 24.51 -7.50
N SER A 348 -2.51 24.47 -8.23
CA SER A 348 -1.36 25.31 -7.94
C SER A 348 -1.72 26.79 -8.11
N PRO A 349 -1.56 27.63 -7.07
CA PRO A 349 -1.83 29.07 -7.15
C PRO A 349 -0.86 29.81 -8.07
N PHE A 350 0.26 29.20 -8.47
CA PHE A 350 1.19 29.78 -9.46
C PHE A 350 0.69 29.65 -10.90
N VAL A 351 -0.14 28.64 -11.17
CA VAL A 351 -0.62 28.33 -12.52
C VAL A 351 -2.09 28.69 -12.66
N ASN A 352 -2.90 28.37 -11.65
CA ASN A 352 -4.34 28.60 -11.66
C ASN A 352 -4.84 29.15 -10.30
N PRO A 353 -4.68 30.46 -10.07
CA PRO A 353 -5.10 31.12 -8.82
C PRO A 353 -6.60 30.93 -8.52
N ASP A 354 -7.46 30.98 -9.54
CA ASP A 354 -8.91 30.88 -9.35
C ASP A 354 -9.32 29.47 -8.91
N ALA A 355 -8.74 28.43 -9.53
CA ALA A 355 -8.97 27.05 -9.10
C ALA A 355 -8.42 26.79 -7.69
N ALA A 356 -7.27 27.38 -7.34
CA ALA A 356 -6.69 27.30 -6.00
C ALA A 356 -7.63 27.92 -4.94
N VAL A 357 -8.18 29.11 -5.22
CA VAL A 357 -9.14 29.80 -4.34
C VAL A 357 -10.44 28.99 -4.20
N ALA A 358 -10.97 28.48 -5.31
CA ALA A 358 -12.15 27.63 -5.30
C ALA A 358 -11.93 26.37 -4.44
N ARG A 359 -10.78 25.70 -4.63
CA ARG A 359 -10.41 24.50 -3.87
C ARG A 359 -10.22 24.79 -2.39
N ARG A 360 -9.53 25.86 -2.01
CA ARG A 360 -9.42 26.33 -0.62
C ARG A 360 -10.80 26.56 -0.01
N ASN A 361 -11.73 27.18 -0.76
CA ASN A 361 -13.08 27.45 -0.28
C ASN A 361 -13.91 26.17 -0.10
N ASP A 362 -13.69 25.13 -0.91
CA ASP A 362 -14.28 23.80 -0.70
C ASP A 362 -13.79 23.17 0.60
N VAL A 363 -12.49 23.30 0.91
CA VAL A 363 -11.92 22.84 2.19
C VAL A 363 -12.59 23.56 3.36
N LEU A 364 -12.63 24.89 3.33
CA LEU A 364 -13.27 25.71 4.36
C LEU A 364 -14.75 25.33 4.55
N LYS A 365 -15.47 25.05 3.45
CA LYS A 365 -16.87 24.60 3.50
C LYS A 365 -17.00 23.26 4.22
N ASN A 366 -16.15 22.28 3.89
CA ASN A 366 -16.16 20.98 4.56
C ASN A 366 -15.78 21.10 6.06
N MET A 367 -14.81 21.95 6.40
CA MET A 367 -14.46 22.22 7.80
C MET A 367 -15.63 22.80 8.59
N ARG A 368 -16.41 23.71 7.98
CA ARG A 368 -17.63 24.26 8.59
C ARG A 368 -18.69 23.17 8.76
N ASP A 369 -18.92 22.35 7.74
CA ASP A 369 -19.95 21.30 7.75
C ASP A 369 -19.63 20.23 8.81
N LEU A 370 -18.35 19.98 9.08
CA LEU A 370 -17.86 19.12 10.16
C LEU A 370 -17.69 19.85 11.51
N LYS A 371 -18.08 21.12 11.60
CA LYS A 371 -18.02 21.96 12.81
C LYS A 371 -16.61 22.20 13.37
N TYR A 372 -15.56 22.05 12.56
CA TYR A 372 -14.20 22.48 12.94
C TYR A 372 -14.06 24.01 13.01
N ILE A 373 -14.86 24.73 12.21
CA ILE A 373 -14.94 26.19 12.24
C ILE A 373 -16.39 26.65 12.31
N THR A 374 -16.63 27.82 12.92
CA THR A 374 -17.97 28.41 12.99
C THR A 374 -18.37 29.04 11.66
N PRO A 375 -19.67 29.23 11.38
CA PRO A 375 -20.14 29.94 10.19
C PRO A 375 -19.56 31.35 10.06
N GLY A 376 -19.36 32.05 11.18
CA GLY A 376 -18.74 33.39 11.20
C GLY A 376 -17.27 33.36 10.79
N VAL A 377 -16.48 32.39 11.27
CA VAL A 377 -15.08 32.20 10.85
C VAL A 377 -15.03 31.81 9.38
N TYR A 378 -15.87 30.88 8.92
CA TYR A 378 -15.97 30.50 7.51
C TYR A 378 -16.24 31.72 6.60
N GLY A 379 -17.21 32.57 6.95
CA GLY A 379 -17.55 33.76 6.17
C GLY A 379 -16.38 34.75 6.07
N LYS A 380 -15.73 35.05 7.20
CA LYS A 380 -14.57 35.96 7.24
C LYS A 380 -13.37 35.41 6.46
N THR A 381 -13.01 34.14 6.68
CA THR A 381 -11.83 33.53 6.05
C THR A 381 -12.02 33.35 4.54
N ARG A 382 -13.23 33.00 4.09
CA ARG A 382 -13.54 32.86 2.66
C ARG A 382 -13.32 34.15 1.87
N GLN A 383 -13.55 35.31 2.49
CA GLN A 383 -13.37 36.63 1.87
C GLN A 383 -11.90 37.07 1.83
N LYS A 384 -11.01 36.46 2.62
CA LYS A 384 -9.58 36.79 2.57
C LYS A 384 -9.01 36.46 1.19
N LYS A 385 -8.26 37.40 0.63
CA LYS A 385 -7.51 37.20 -0.61
C LYS A 385 -6.45 36.12 -0.39
N LEU A 386 -6.27 35.26 -1.40
CA LEU A 386 -5.18 34.30 -1.38
C LEU A 386 -3.88 35.02 -1.77
N THR A 387 -2.92 35.04 -0.85
CA THR A 387 -1.60 35.62 -1.07
C THR A 387 -0.58 34.50 -0.98
N VAL A 388 0.17 34.29 -2.06
CA VAL A 388 1.31 33.37 -2.11
C VAL A 388 2.55 34.14 -2.50
N ILE A 389 3.71 33.71 -2.02
CA ILE A 389 4.99 34.30 -2.43
C ILE A 389 5.35 33.82 -3.85
N PRO A 390 5.97 34.64 -4.70
CA PRO A 390 6.50 34.16 -5.98
C PRO A 390 7.47 32.98 -5.76
N PRO A 391 7.49 31.98 -6.66
CA PRO A 391 8.44 30.88 -6.55
C PRO A 391 9.86 31.45 -6.61
N LYS A 392 10.63 31.26 -5.54
CA LYS A 392 12.04 31.62 -5.47
C LYS A 392 12.88 30.36 -5.59
N THR A 393 13.77 30.30 -6.58
CA THR A 393 14.95 29.42 -6.54
C THR A 393 16.09 30.21 -5.90
N GLY A 394 15.98 30.49 -4.60
CA GLY A 394 16.90 31.40 -3.91
C GLY A 394 18.10 30.66 -3.32
N ILE A 395 19.09 30.29 -4.14
CA ILE A 395 20.39 29.88 -3.61
C ILE A 395 21.08 31.12 -3.06
N LYS A 396 21.38 31.15 -1.77
CA LYS A 396 22.24 32.18 -1.19
C LYS A 396 23.69 31.71 -1.20
N ALA A 397 24.64 32.62 -1.43
CA ALA A 397 26.06 32.29 -1.46
C ALA A 397 26.40 31.09 -2.39
N PRO A 398 25.97 31.09 -3.66
CA PRO A 398 25.97 29.89 -4.50
C PRO A 398 27.36 29.25 -4.67
N HIS A 399 28.41 30.07 -4.84
CA HIS A 399 29.79 29.56 -4.91
C HIS A 399 30.20 28.79 -3.66
N PHE A 400 29.85 29.30 -2.47
CA PHE A 400 30.12 28.62 -1.21
C PHE A 400 29.27 27.37 -1.03
N VAL A 401 27.97 27.45 -1.35
CA VAL A 401 27.04 26.33 -1.26
C VAL A 401 27.51 25.15 -2.10
N PHE A 402 27.90 25.38 -3.36
CA PHE A 402 28.37 24.30 -4.23
C PHE A 402 29.77 23.80 -3.84
N PHE A 403 30.62 24.65 -3.26
CA PHE A 403 31.86 24.20 -2.62
C PHE A 403 31.57 23.24 -1.46
N VAL A 404 30.64 23.59 -0.56
CA VAL A 404 30.21 22.72 0.55
C VAL A 404 29.56 21.44 0.04
N LYS A 405 28.70 21.51 -0.99
CA LYS A 405 28.10 20.32 -1.61
C LYS A 405 29.15 19.33 -2.08
N SER A 406 30.16 19.79 -2.82
CA SER A 406 31.25 18.93 -3.30
C SER A 406 32.01 18.26 -2.14
N LEU A 407 32.28 19.00 -1.05
CA LEU A 407 32.92 18.43 0.15
C LEU A 407 32.06 17.36 0.82
N LEU A 408 30.75 17.60 0.93
CA LEU A 408 29.82 16.63 1.49
C LEU A 408 29.73 15.37 0.63
N GLU A 409 29.73 15.52 -0.70
CA GLU A 409 29.69 14.38 -1.63
C GLU A 409 30.96 13.52 -1.56
N GLU A 410 32.12 14.13 -1.33
CA GLU A 410 33.38 13.41 -1.12
C GLU A 410 33.35 12.58 0.17
N VAL A 411 32.77 13.12 1.24
CA VAL A 411 32.76 12.47 2.57
C VAL A 411 31.63 11.45 2.72
N TYR A 412 30.42 11.78 2.25
CA TYR A 412 29.19 10.99 2.50
C TYR A 412 28.64 10.29 1.25
N GLY A 413 29.11 10.67 0.06
CA GLY A 413 28.59 10.19 -1.22
C GLY A 413 27.33 10.93 -1.67
N ILE A 414 27.15 11.03 -2.98
CA ILE A 414 26.05 11.78 -3.63
C ILE A 414 24.67 11.42 -3.08
N LYS A 415 24.40 10.10 -2.93
CA LYS A 415 23.08 9.64 -2.49
C LYS A 415 22.72 10.12 -1.10
N GLU A 416 23.67 10.09 -0.16
CA GLU A 416 23.42 10.54 1.22
C GLU A 416 23.20 12.05 1.26
N VAL A 417 23.97 12.80 0.47
CA VAL A 417 23.81 14.26 0.37
C VAL A 417 22.48 14.66 -0.24
N GLU A 418 22.00 13.96 -1.26
CA GLU A 418 20.76 14.30 -1.96
C GLU A 418 19.48 13.71 -1.34
N GLU A 419 19.59 12.62 -0.57
CA GLU A 419 18.42 11.86 -0.09
C GLU A 419 18.46 11.53 1.41
N GLY A 420 19.57 11.78 2.11
CA GLY A 420 19.79 11.37 3.52
C GLY A 420 19.23 12.35 4.57
N GLY A 421 18.91 13.58 4.19
CA GLY A 421 18.29 14.56 5.10
C GLY A 421 19.25 15.20 6.10
N LEU A 422 20.46 15.53 5.67
CA LEU A 422 21.47 16.13 6.53
C LEU A 422 21.09 17.57 6.91
N ASN A 423 21.38 17.97 8.15
CA ASN A 423 21.36 19.38 8.57
C ASN A 423 22.80 19.86 8.70
N VAL A 424 23.25 20.70 7.78
CA VAL A 424 24.64 21.13 7.65
C VAL A 424 24.76 22.58 8.10
N THR A 425 25.38 22.80 9.26
CA THR A 425 25.76 24.15 9.71
C THR A 425 27.15 24.46 9.19
N THR A 426 27.29 25.58 8.48
CA THR A 426 28.55 26.01 7.87
C THR A 426 29.20 27.15 8.63
N THR A 427 30.40 27.57 8.21
CA THR A 427 31.14 28.70 8.78
C THR A 427 30.72 30.05 8.18
N LEU A 428 29.97 30.03 7.08
CA LEU A 428 29.57 31.24 6.36
C LEU A 428 28.82 32.18 7.29
N ASP A 429 29.13 33.47 7.20
CA ASP A 429 28.32 34.53 7.76
C ASP A 429 27.57 35.20 6.61
N LEU A 430 26.24 35.05 6.60
CA LEU A 430 25.43 35.55 5.49
C LEU A 430 25.51 37.08 5.35
N GLY A 431 25.66 37.81 6.46
CA GLY A 431 25.80 39.27 6.42
C GLY A 431 27.12 39.70 5.78
N ILE A 432 28.22 39.01 6.10
CA ILE A 432 29.52 39.26 5.46
C ILE A 432 29.47 38.87 3.98
N GLN A 433 28.83 37.75 3.64
CA GLN A 433 28.66 37.31 2.26
C GLN A 433 27.90 38.35 1.42
N GLU A 434 26.71 38.78 1.87
CA GLU A 434 25.90 39.76 1.15
C GLU A 434 26.66 41.08 0.97
N LYS A 435 27.43 41.50 1.98
CA LYS A 435 28.27 42.71 1.86
C LYS A 435 29.43 42.53 0.89
N ALA A 436 30.05 41.36 0.83
CA ALA A 436 31.10 41.07 -0.13
C ALA A 436 30.58 41.05 -1.58
N GLU A 437 29.38 40.49 -1.81
CA GLU A 437 28.71 40.52 -3.12
C GLU A 437 28.39 41.95 -3.56
N GLU A 438 27.90 42.79 -2.65
CA GLU A 438 27.64 44.21 -2.90
C GLU A 438 28.94 44.97 -3.27
N ILE A 439 29.99 44.83 -2.44
CA ILE A 439 31.29 45.50 -2.67
C ILE A 439 31.88 45.09 -4.02
N LEU A 440 31.87 43.79 -4.34
CA LEU A 440 32.42 43.31 -5.61
C LEU A 440 31.71 43.97 -6.80
N LYS A 441 30.39 44.04 -6.74
CA LYS A 441 29.58 44.64 -7.80
C LYS A 441 29.86 46.14 -7.95
N GLU A 442 29.96 46.87 -6.84
CA GLU A 442 30.28 48.29 -6.86
C GLU A 442 31.68 48.57 -7.42
N GLU A 443 32.69 47.82 -7.01
CA GLU A 443 34.06 48.00 -7.48
C GLU A 443 34.19 47.66 -8.97
N LEU A 444 33.53 46.60 -9.45
CA LEU A 444 33.54 46.24 -10.87
C LEU A 444 32.91 47.32 -11.76
N GLU A 445 31.84 47.98 -11.30
CA GLU A 445 31.26 49.09 -12.05
C GLU A 445 32.21 50.30 -12.13
N LYS A 446 33.00 50.58 -11.08
CA LYS A 446 34.00 51.66 -11.10
C LYS A 446 35.12 51.41 -12.12
N VAL A 447 35.53 50.16 -12.31
CA VAL A 447 36.65 49.79 -13.20
C VAL A 447 36.19 49.26 -14.56
N LYS A 448 34.90 49.38 -14.90
CA LYS A 448 34.31 48.88 -16.14
C LYS A 448 35.01 49.38 -17.41
N GLY A 449 35.54 50.61 -17.38
CA GLY A 449 36.31 51.21 -18.48
C GLY A 449 37.67 50.53 -18.76
N LEU A 450 38.18 49.72 -17.82
CA LEU A 450 39.41 48.95 -17.95
C LEU A 450 39.18 47.55 -18.54
N ASN A 451 37.96 47.27 -19.01
CA ASN A 451 37.57 45.96 -19.54
C ASN A 451 37.70 44.81 -18.52
N VAL A 452 37.56 45.13 -17.22
CA VAL A 452 37.47 44.13 -16.14
C VAL A 452 36.02 43.64 -16.07
N THR A 453 35.82 42.34 -16.31
CA THR A 453 34.48 41.75 -16.46
C THR A 453 34.07 40.82 -15.32
N ASN A 454 35.00 40.49 -14.41
CA ASN A 454 34.75 39.57 -13.31
C ASN A 454 35.69 39.84 -12.13
N GLY A 455 35.36 39.31 -10.95
CA GLY A 455 36.23 39.32 -9.79
C GLY A 455 35.81 38.28 -8.76
N ALA A 456 36.62 38.12 -7.72
CA ALA A 456 36.35 37.18 -6.64
C ALA A 456 36.83 37.72 -5.30
N ILE A 457 36.14 37.33 -4.24
CA ILE A 457 36.44 37.69 -2.86
C ILE A 457 36.38 36.42 -2.00
N LEU A 458 37.41 36.18 -1.21
CA LEU A 458 37.42 35.15 -0.17
C LEU A 458 37.74 35.83 1.16
N VAL A 459 36.84 35.71 2.13
CA VAL A 459 37.02 36.26 3.48
C VAL A 459 37.18 35.09 4.44
N THR A 460 38.29 35.05 5.17
CA THR A 460 38.57 34.00 6.15
C THR A 460 38.81 34.56 7.55
N ARG A 461 38.56 33.74 8.56
CA ARG A 461 38.95 34.02 9.95
C ARG A 461 40.40 33.57 10.15
N PRO A 462 41.38 34.48 10.38
CA PRO A 462 42.79 34.11 10.37
C PRO A 462 43.19 33.03 11.39
N PRO A 463 42.69 33.03 12.65
CA PRO A 463 43.05 31.99 13.61
C PRO A 463 42.63 30.57 13.26
N THR A 464 41.58 30.39 12.46
CA THR A 464 40.95 29.07 12.23
C THR A 464 40.92 28.65 10.76
N GLY A 465 41.11 29.60 9.84
CA GLY A 465 40.89 29.38 8.41
C GLY A 465 39.42 29.24 8.02
N GLU A 466 38.46 29.49 8.93
CA GLU A 466 37.03 29.44 8.61
C GLU A 466 36.72 30.40 7.45
N ILE A 467 35.99 29.92 6.45
CA ILE A 467 35.51 30.76 5.35
C ILE A 467 34.24 31.47 5.82
N LEU A 468 34.30 32.80 5.88
CA LEU A 468 33.20 33.67 6.31
C LEU A 468 32.38 34.16 5.12
N ALA A 469 33.03 34.38 3.97
CA ALA A 469 32.39 34.69 2.69
C ALA A 469 33.23 34.14 1.54
N MET A 470 32.56 33.67 0.48
CA MET A 470 33.17 33.19 -0.75
C MET A 470 32.32 33.65 -1.94
N VAL A 471 32.85 34.63 -2.67
CA VAL A 471 32.25 35.20 -3.88
C VAL A 471 33.16 34.85 -5.05
N GLY A 472 32.76 33.88 -5.86
CA GLY A 472 33.57 33.37 -6.97
C GLY A 472 33.45 34.14 -8.28
N SER A 473 32.46 35.01 -8.42
CA SER A 473 32.22 35.82 -9.63
C SER A 473 31.32 37.02 -9.32
N ALA A 474 31.25 37.97 -10.27
CA ALA A 474 30.40 39.16 -10.20
C ALA A 474 28.90 38.84 -10.16
N ASP A 475 28.50 37.82 -10.93
CA ASP A 475 27.13 37.30 -10.96
C ASP A 475 27.22 35.79 -11.24
N TYR A 476 26.75 34.99 -10.28
CA TYR A 476 26.76 33.54 -10.39
C TYR A 476 25.91 33.03 -11.57
N PHE A 477 24.80 33.71 -11.87
CA PHE A 477 23.84 33.27 -12.89
C PHE A 477 24.16 33.81 -14.28
N ALA A 478 25.21 34.64 -14.42
CA ALA A 478 25.65 35.14 -15.71
C ALA A 478 26.21 34.01 -16.60
N THR A 479 25.74 33.94 -17.84
CA THR A 479 26.28 33.02 -18.85
C THR A 479 27.42 33.68 -19.64
N PRO A 480 28.49 32.94 -20.01
CA PRO A 480 28.70 31.51 -19.82
C PRO A 480 29.47 31.11 -18.55
N SER A 481 30.08 32.07 -17.84
CA SER A 481 31.13 31.80 -16.84
C SER A 481 30.81 32.22 -15.41
N GLY A 482 29.61 32.73 -15.12
CA GLY A 482 29.21 33.19 -13.79
C GLY A 482 29.32 32.10 -12.72
N ALA A 483 28.97 30.85 -13.06
CA ALA A 483 29.05 29.73 -12.13
C ALA A 483 30.50 29.25 -11.86
N PHE A 484 31.50 29.76 -12.60
CA PHE A 484 32.88 29.39 -12.37
C PHE A 484 33.43 30.08 -11.11
N ASN A 485 33.81 29.30 -10.11
CA ASN A 485 34.31 29.83 -8.85
C ASN A 485 35.80 30.22 -8.97
N VAL A 486 36.06 31.52 -9.14
CA VAL A 486 37.43 32.03 -9.26
C VAL A 486 38.22 31.91 -7.94
N THR A 487 37.57 31.85 -6.77
CA THR A 487 38.28 31.71 -5.48
C THR A 487 39.02 30.38 -5.34
N THR A 488 38.61 29.36 -6.10
CA THR A 488 39.24 28.03 -6.14
C THR A 488 40.05 27.81 -7.41
N ALA A 489 40.08 28.78 -8.33
CA ALA A 489 40.76 28.66 -9.61
C ALA A 489 42.26 28.96 -9.49
N LEU A 490 43.09 28.19 -10.19
CA LEU A 490 44.52 28.47 -10.27
C LEU A 490 44.76 29.72 -11.13
N ARG A 491 45.53 30.66 -10.57
CA ARG A 491 45.96 31.90 -11.23
C ARG A 491 47.42 32.17 -10.88
N GLN A 492 48.14 32.84 -11.78
CA GLN A 492 49.44 33.42 -11.46
C GLN A 492 49.23 34.56 -10.44
N PRO A 493 49.93 34.56 -9.28
CA PRO A 493 49.71 35.56 -8.22
C PRO A 493 50.28 36.95 -8.55
N GLY A 494 51.06 37.06 -9.63
CA GLY A 494 51.80 38.24 -10.06
C GLY A 494 52.89 37.84 -11.03
#